data_AF-A0A3B9JXL3-F1
#
_entry.id   AF-A0A3B9JXL3-F1
#
_cell.length_a   1.000
_cell.length_b   1.000
_cell.length_c   1.000
_cell.angle_alpha   90.00
_cell.angle_beta   90.00
_cell.angle_gamma   90.00
#
_symmetry.space_group_name_H-M   'P 1'
#
loop_
_entity.id
_entity.type
_entity.pdbx_description
1 polymer ?
#
loop_
_entity_poly.entity_id
_entity_poly.type
_entity_poly.pdbx_seq_one_letter_code
_entity_poly.pdbx_strand_id
1 'polypeptide(L)'
;MANQKLDQVISLAKRRGFVFQAGEIYGGSRSAWDYGPLGVELKENIKRQWWQSVVSGRDDVVGLDSSIILPTKVWESSGHVEAFVDPLIECTSCHKRFRQDHLEEAFEEKKSRAPKSMAEIACPNCGTKESWTEPKSFNGLLKTSLGPVDDDTGMHYLRPETAQGIFVNFNNVLNVSRMKPPFGIGQMGKSFRNEITPGNFIFRTREFEQME
;
A
#
# COMPACT_ATOMS: atom_id res chain seq x y z
N MET A 1 10.33 13.86 -21.07
CA MET A 1 11.68 14.15 -20.52
C MET A 1 11.84 13.77 -19.04
N ALA A 2 10.78 13.70 -18.21
CA ALA A 2 10.90 13.26 -16.80
C ALA A 2 11.30 11.77 -16.62
N ASN A 3 10.86 10.87 -17.52
CA ASN A 3 11.21 9.44 -17.46
C ASN A 3 12.73 9.18 -17.41
N GLN A 4 13.53 9.91 -18.18
CA GLN A 4 14.97 9.66 -18.27
C GLN A 4 15.72 9.83 -16.93
N LYS A 5 15.31 10.77 -16.07
CA LYS A 5 15.98 10.97 -14.77
C LYS A 5 15.63 9.86 -13.78
N LEU A 6 14.37 9.46 -13.73
CA LEU A 6 13.94 8.36 -12.87
C LEU A 6 14.57 7.04 -13.31
N ASP A 7 14.59 6.76 -14.62
CA ASP A 7 15.21 5.55 -15.18
C ASP A 7 16.72 5.48 -14.84
N GLN A 8 17.42 6.62 -14.85
CA GLN A 8 18.81 6.72 -14.41
C GLN A 8 18.98 6.38 -12.93
N VAL A 9 18.09 6.87 -12.06
CA VAL A 9 18.09 6.56 -10.62
C VAL A 9 17.83 5.07 -10.39
N ILE A 10 16.84 4.49 -11.05
CA ILE A 10 16.52 3.05 -10.96
C ILE A 10 17.72 2.21 -11.40
N SER A 11 18.34 2.56 -12.52
CA SER A 11 19.54 1.89 -13.03
C SER A 11 20.72 1.97 -12.06
N LEU A 12 20.92 3.13 -11.43
CA LEU A 12 21.96 3.30 -10.41
C LEU A 12 21.66 2.48 -9.15
N ALA A 13 20.42 2.55 -8.64
CA ALA A 13 19.98 1.83 -7.46
C ALA A 13 20.19 0.31 -7.63
N LYS A 14 19.85 -0.23 -8.81
CA LYS A 14 20.12 -1.64 -9.14
C LYS A 14 21.62 -1.94 -9.19
N ARG A 15 22.39 -1.18 -9.98
CA ARG A 15 23.84 -1.42 -10.16
C ARG A 15 24.66 -1.29 -8.87
N ARG A 16 24.20 -0.47 -7.92
CA ARG A 16 24.88 -0.25 -6.63
C ARG A 16 24.36 -1.13 -5.50
N GLY A 17 23.37 -1.99 -5.75
CA GLY A 17 22.87 -2.91 -4.74
C GLY A 17 21.97 -2.26 -3.69
N PHE A 18 21.17 -1.26 -4.10
CA PHE A 18 20.14 -0.67 -3.24
C PHE A 18 18.81 -1.42 -3.36
N VAL A 19 18.31 -1.62 -4.57
CA VAL A 19 16.99 -2.23 -4.80
C VAL A 19 17.04 -3.14 -6.02
N PHE A 20 16.44 -4.32 -5.90
CA PHE A 20 16.30 -5.33 -6.94
C PHE A 20 14.84 -5.66 -7.19
N GLN A 21 14.54 -6.12 -8.39
CA GLN A 21 13.20 -6.62 -8.72
C GLN A 21 12.98 -7.93 -7.96
N ALA A 22 11.92 -8.02 -7.14
CA ALA A 22 11.66 -9.24 -6.38
C ALA A 22 11.43 -10.42 -7.33
N GLY A 23 12.12 -11.54 -7.12
CA GLY A 23 12.03 -12.72 -7.98
C GLY A 23 12.57 -12.51 -9.40
N GLU A 24 13.58 -11.65 -9.59
CA GLU A 24 14.09 -11.26 -10.91
C GLU A 24 14.42 -12.45 -11.83
N ILE A 25 15.05 -13.51 -11.32
CA ILE A 25 15.41 -14.71 -12.10
C ILE A 25 14.20 -15.54 -12.57
N TYR A 26 13.03 -15.29 -11.99
CA TYR A 26 11.76 -15.94 -12.33
C TYR A 26 10.81 -15.02 -13.12
N GLY A 27 11.33 -13.93 -13.69
CA GLY A 27 10.54 -12.96 -14.47
C GLY A 27 10.00 -11.78 -13.66
N GLY A 28 10.27 -11.73 -12.35
CA GLY A 28 9.94 -10.61 -11.49
C GLY A 28 8.48 -10.57 -11.01
N SER A 29 8.28 -10.18 -9.76
CA SER A 29 6.96 -9.93 -9.19
C SER A 29 6.60 -8.44 -9.26
N ARG A 30 5.52 -8.11 -9.97
CA ARG A 30 5.10 -6.70 -10.14
C ARG A 30 4.84 -6.04 -8.79
N SER A 31 5.30 -4.81 -8.63
CA SER A 31 5.12 -4.00 -7.42
C SER A 31 5.70 -4.65 -6.15
N ALA A 32 6.73 -5.48 -6.29
CA ALA A 32 7.50 -6.05 -5.20
C ALA A 32 9.00 -5.87 -5.47
N TRP A 33 9.75 -5.48 -4.45
CA TRP A 33 11.16 -5.11 -4.57
C TRP A 33 11.94 -5.61 -3.35
N ASP A 34 13.15 -6.08 -3.60
CA ASP A 34 14.09 -6.53 -2.56
C ASP A 34 15.15 -5.45 -2.33
N TYR A 35 15.46 -5.15 -1.07
CA TYR A 35 16.55 -4.22 -0.73
C TYR A 35 17.87 -5.00 -0.69
N GLY A 36 18.84 -4.56 -1.50
CA GLY A 36 20.19 -5.15 -1.55
C GLY A 36 21.09 -4.67 -0.40
N PRO A 37 22.39 -5.02 -0.40
CA PRO A 37 23.30 -4.73 0.71
C PRO A 37 23.31 -3.25 1.15
N LEU A 38 23.46 -2.31 0.20
CA LEU A 38 23.44 -0.88 0.54
C LEU A 38 22.03 -0.36 0.84
N GLY A 39 21.01 -1.00 0.26
CA GLY A 39 19.61 -0.65 0.48
C GLY A 39 19.14 -0.98 1.89
N VAL A 40 19.54 -2.14 2.42
CA VAL A 40 19.25 -2.56 3.78
C VAL A 40 19.92 -1.61 4.78
N GLU A 41 21.20 -1.29 4.59
CA GLU A 41 21.91 -0.33 5.46
C GLU A 41 21.24 1.05 5.46
N LEU A 42 20.88 1.58 4.28
CA LEU A 42 20.18 2.86 4.18
C LEU A 42 18.82 2.80 4.89
N LYS A 43 18.04 1.75 4.65
CA LYS A 43 16.71 1.56 5.24
C LYS A 43 16.78 1.46 6.76
N GLU A 44 17.69 0.67 7.31
CA GLU A 44 17.85 0.52 8.76
C GLU A 44 18.35 1.82 9.40
N ASN A 45 19.23 2.57 8.75
CA ASN A 45 19.65 3.89 9.22
C ASN A 45 18.47 4.87 9.30
N ILE A 46 17.59 4.89 8.29
CA ILE A 46 16.38 5.73 8.28
C ILE A 46 15.45 5.33 9.43
N LYS A 47 15.19 4.03 9.62
CA LYS A 47 14.32 3.52 10.69
C LYS A 47 14.86 3.87 12.07
N ARG A 48 16.16 3.66 12.29
CA ARG A 48 16.82 3.99 13.56
C ARG A 48 16.76 5.49 13.83
N GLN A 49 17.02 6.34 12.83
CA GLN A 49 16.96 7.78 12.98
C GLN A 49 15.54 8.26 13.31
N TRP A 50 14.52 7.69 12.66
CA TRP A 50 13.12 8.00 12.95
C TRP A 50 12.71 7.56 14.35
N TRP A 51 13.06 6.33 14.74
CA TRP A 51 12.76 5.83 16.09
C TRP A 51 13.44 6.70 17.16
N GLN A 52 14.68 7.11 16.90
CA GLN A 52 15.41 8.00 17.78
C GLN A 52 14.75 9.37 17.92
N SER A 53 14.26 9.97 16.82
CA SER A 53 13.70 11.32 16.85
C SER A 53 12.24 11.38 17.31
N VAL A 54 11.43 10.38 16.97
CA VAL A 54 9.99 10.38 17.19
C VAL A 54 9.60 9.58 18.43
N VAL A 55 10.30 8.49 18.74
CA VAL A 55 9.92 7.62 19.85
C VAL A 55 10.84 7.83 21.05
N SER A 56 12.12 7.45 20.96
CA SER A 56 13.00 7.48 22.15
C SER A 56 13.48 8.87 22.54
N GLY A 57 13.46 9.83 21.61
CA GLY A 57 13.90 11.21 21.84
C GLY A 57 12.81 12.11 22.42
N ARG A 58 11.59 11.59 22.58
CA ARG A 58 10.42 12.32 23.07
C ARG A 58 9.92 11.70 24.36
N ASP A 59 9.65 12.54 25.36
CA ASP A 59 9.12 12.09 26.65
C ASP A 59 7.61 11.77 26.60
N ASP A 60 6.94 12.10 25.50
CA ASP A 60 5.49 11.97 25.31
C ASP A 60 5.10 10.90 24.28
N VAL A 61 6.03 10.06 23.83
CA VAL A 61 5.77 8.98 22.86
C VAL A 61 6.33 7.66 23.37
N VAL A 62 5.56 6.58 23.25
CA VAL A 62 6.00 5.21 23.59
C VAL A 62 5.95 4.29 22.38
N GLY A 63 6.80 3.26 22.36
CA GLY A 63 6.87 2.31 21.26
C GLY A 63 5.86 1.16 21.38
N LEU A 64 5.37 0.67 20.24
CA LEU A 64 4.60 -0.57 20.12
C LEU A 64 5.06 -1.35 18.88
N ASP A 65 4.99 -2.68 18.95
CA ASP A 65 5.06 -3.57 17.79
C ASP A 65 3.89 -4.55 17.83
N SER A 66 2.90 -4.34 16.97
CA SER A 66 1.71 -5.19 16.86
C SER A 66 1.83 -6.22 15.74
N SER A 67 1.02 -7.27 15.82
CA SER A 67 0.93 -8.31 14.77
C SER A 67 0.52 -7.74 13.41
N ILE A 68 0.99 -8.37 12.33
CA ILE A 68 0.54 -8.12 10.96
C ILE A 68 -0.87 -8.63 10.74
N ILE A 69 -1.21 -9.79 11.34
CA ILE A 69 -2.52 -10.40 11.23
C ILE A 69 -3.26 -10.09 12.52
N LEU A 70 -4.29 -9.26 12.41
CA LEU A 70 -5.24 -8.94 13.48
C LEU A 70 -6.56 -9.68 13.25
N PRO A 71 -7.38 -9.87 14.29
CA PRO A 71 -8.72 -10.44 14.13
C PRO A 71 -9.52 -9.68 13.08
N THR A 72 -10.23 -10.40 12.20
CA THR A 72 -11.01 -9.82 11.10
C THR A 72 -11.97 -8.71 11.55
N LYS A 73 -12.50 -8.82 12.77
CA LYS A 73 -13.39 -7.83 13.36
C LYS A 73 -12.78 -6.42 13.46
N VAL A 74 -11.46 -6.31 13.61
CA VAL A 74 -10.75 -5.01 13.64
C VAL A 74 -10.90 -4.28 12.30
N TRP A 75 -10.83 -4.99 11.18
CA TRP A 75 -10.93 -4.43 9.83
C TRP A 75 -12.38 -4.12 9.44
N GLU A 76 -13.34 -4.88 9.95
CA GLU A 76 -14.76 -4.56 9.83
C GLU A 76 -15.10 -3.30 10.61
N SER A 77 -14.71 -3.23 11.89
CA SER A 77 -15.01 -2.11 12.78
C SER A 77 -14.32 -0.81 12.36
N SER A 78 -13.15 -0.88 11.74
CA SER A 78 -12.47 0.29 11.17
C SER A 78 -12.98 0.67 9.77
N GLY A 79 -13.92 -0.09 9.20
CA GLY A 79 -14.52 0.17 7.89
C GLY A 79 -13.65 -0.24 6.70
N HIS A 80 -12.45 -0.80 6.91
CA HIS A 80 -11.54 -1.21 5.83
C HIS A 80 -12.15 -2.28 4.92
N VAL A 81 -12.96 -3.19 5.45
CA VAL A 81 -13.59 -4.23 4.62
C VAL A 81 -14.56 -3.63 3.60
N GLU A 82 -15.27 -2.57 3.97
CA GLU A 82 -16.30 -1.94 3.15
C GLU A 82 -15.75 -0.79 2.29
N ALA A 83 -14.94 0.08 2.88
CA ALA A 83 -14.49 1.32 2.26
C ALA A 83 -13.18 1.19 1.46
N PHE A 84 -12.40 0.14 1.70
CA PHE A 84 -11.11 -0.08 1.00
C PHE A 84 -11.33 -0.82 -0.33
N VAL A 85 -12.33 -0.38 -1.09
CA VAL A 85 -12.79 -0.99 -2.34
C VAL A 85 -12.71 0.03 -3.46
N ASP A 86 -11.91 -0.27 -4.47
CA ASP A 86 -11.75 0.57 -5.65
C ASP A 86 -12.59 0.03 -6.83
N PRO A 87 -13.29 0.90 -7.59
CA PRO A 87 -13.99 0.48 -8.81
C PRO A 87 -12.96 0.23 -9.92
N LEU A 88 -12.86 -1.02 -10.36
CA LEU A 88 -11.93 -1.43 -11.40
C LEU A 88 -12.64 -1.75 -12.70
N ILE A 89 -12.14 -1.17 -13.80
CA ILE A 89 -12.60 -1.47 -15.15
C ILE A 89 -11.45 -1.96 -16.03
N GLU A 90 -11.76 -2.76 -17.04
CA GLU A 90 -10.81 -3.25 -18.03
C GLU A 90 -11.12 -2.70 -19.41
N CYS A 91 -10.09 -2.30 -20.15
CA CYS A 91 -10.23 -1.95 -21.55
C CYS A 91 -10.36 -3.23 -22.39
N THR A 92 -11.50 -3.47 -23.03
CA THR A 92 -11.72 -4.70 -23.83
C THR A 92 -10.84 -4.80 -25.08
N SER A 93 -10.21 -3.69 -25.48
CA SER A 93 -9.30 -3.65 -26.64
C SER A 93 -7.86 -4.00 -26.32
N CYS A 94 -7.36 -3.63 -25.13
CA CYS A 94 -5.95 -3.85 -24.75
C CYS A 94 -5.76 -4.64 -23.45
N HIS A 95 -6.86 -5.06 -22.81
CA HIS A 95 -6.92 -5.82 -21.57
C HIS A 95 -6.16 -5.20 -20.38
N LYS A 96 -5.83 -3.90 -20.47
CA LYS A 96 -5.29 -3.16 -19.33
C LYS A 96 -6.41 -2.73 -18.40
N ARG A 97 -6.15 -2.88 -17.10
CA ARG A 97 -7.06 -2.52 -16.02
C ARG A 97 -6.72 -1.14 -15.49
N PHE A 98 -7.75 -0.39 -15.16
CA PHE A 98 -7.65 0.97 -14.66
C PHE A 98 -8.66 1.18 -13.55
N ARG A 99 -8.26 2.00 -12.58
CA ARG A 99 -9.17 2.58 -11.60
C ARG A 99 -10.11 3.55 -12.30
N GLN A 100 -11.42 3.33 -12.13
CA GLN A 100 -12.45 4.10 -12.82
C GLN A 100 -12.42 5.56 -12.38
N ASP A 101 -12.34 5.81 -11.08
CA ASP A 101 -12.27 7.14 -10.48
C ASP A 101 -11.07 7.95 -11.01
N HIS A 102 -9.88 7.36 -11.12
CA HIS A 102 -8.72 8.04 -11.71
C HIS A 102 -8.94 8.43 -13.18
N LEU A 103 -9.68 7.63 -13.94
CA LEU A 103 -9.99 7.94 -15.33
C LEU A 103 -10.99 9.10 -15.43
N GLU A 104 -11.98 9.14 -14.53
CA GLU A 104 -12.96 10.22 -14.42
C GLU A 104 -12.27 11.52 -13.99
N GLU A 105 -11.43 11.50 -12.95
CA GLU A 105 -10.63 12.64 -12.50
C GLU A 105 -9.73 13.19 -13.61
N ALA A 106 -9.01 12.31 -14.33
CA ALA A 106 -8.15 12.73 -15.43
C ALA A 106 -8.93 13.29 -16.64
N PHE A 107 -10.19 12.89 -16.81
CA PHE A 107 -11.09 13.47 -17.80
C PHE A 107 -11.57 14.86 -17.34
N GLU A 108 -11.98 14.98 -16.07
CA GLU A 108 -12.41 16.24 -15.46
C GLU A 108 -11.33 17.30 -15.51
N GLU A 109 -10.09 16.96 -15.20
CA GLU A 109 -8.95 17.88 -15.28
C GLU A 109 -8.76 18.43 -16.70
N LYS A 110 -8.96 17.58 -17.72
CA LYS A 110 -8.78 17.97 -19.13
C LYS A 110 -9.98 18.67 -19.76
N LYS A 111 -11.20 18.39 -19.27
CA LYS A 111 -12.46 18.84 -19.88
C LYS A 111 -13.23 19.81 -19.00
N SER A 112 -12.77 20.04 -17.78
CA SER A 112 -13.39 20.89 -16.74
C SER A 112 -14.87 20.55 -16.49
N ARG A 113 -15.23 19.27 -16.68
CA ARG A 113 -16.57 18.71 -16.42
C ARG A 113 -16.48 17.22 -16.18
N ALA A 114 -17.44 16.69 -15.41
CA ALA A 114 -17.62 15.25 -15.23
C ALA A 114 -17.94 14.54 -16.56
N PRO A 115 -17.43 13.31 -16.78
CA PRO A 115 -17.85 12.46 -17.87
C PRO A 115 -19.31 12.00 -17.63
N LYS A 116 -20.14 11.99 -18.68
CA LYS A 116 -21.52 11.48 -18.57
C LYS A 116 -21.58 9.95 -18.51
N SER A 117 -20.56 9.30 -19.07
CA SER A 117 -20.38 7.85 -19.07
C SER A 117 -18.93 7.51 -19.42
N MET A 118 -18.52 6.29 -19.09
CA MET A 118 -17.21 5.75 -19.44
C MET A 118 -16.95 5.72 -20.96
N ALA A 119 -18.00 5.74 -21.80
CA ALA A 119 -17.87 5.81 -23.25
C ALA A 119 -17.16 7.09 -23.73
N GLU A 120 -17.26 8.19 -22.98
CA GLU A 120 -16.59 9.46 -23.32
C GLU A 120 -15.07 9.41 -23.07
N ILE A 121 -14.62 8.50 -22.22
CA ILE A 121 -13.22 8.39 -21.79
C ILE A 121 -12.48 7.43 -22.73
N ALA A 122 -11.51 7.96 -23.47
CA ALA A 122 -10.62 7.15 -24.29
C ALA A 122 -9.60 6.42 -23.40
N CYS A 123 -9.28 5.17 -23.73
CA CYS A 123 -8.25 4.41 -23.02
C CYS A 123 -6.90 5.14 -23.09
N PRO A 124 -6.25 5.46 -21.96
CA PRO A 124 -4.95 6.14 -21.96
C PRO A 124 -3.83 5.35 -22.66
N ASN A 125 -4.01 4.04 -22.81
CA ASN A 125 -2.99 3.16 -23.38
C ASN A 125 -3.14 2.94 -24.89
N CYS A 126 -4.36 2.70 -25.40
CA CYS A 126 -4.58 2.38 -26.81
C CYS A 126 -5.46 3.39 -27.56
N GLY A 127 -6.02 4.39 -26.87
CA GLY A 127 -6.84 5.45 -27.47
C GLY A 127 -8.26 5.02 -27.87
N THR A 128 -8.61 3.75 -27.76
CA THR A 128 -9.94 3.23 -28.09
C THR A 128 -11.00 3.79 -27.12
N LYS A 129 -12.16 4.16 -27.67
CA LYS A 129 -13.35 4.58 -26.92
C LYS A 129 -14.38 3.45 -26.91
N GLU A 130 -15.33 3.51 -25.98
CA GLU A 130 -16.46 2.56 -25.90
C GLU A 130 -16.08 1.09 -25.65
N SER A 131 -14.84 0.84 -25.21
CA SER A 131 -14.31 -0.50 -24.99
C SER A 131 -13.94 -0.71 -23.51
N TRP A 132 -14.93 -0.60 -22.63
CA TRP A 132 -14.78 -0.79 -21.18
C TRP A 132 -15.69 -1.90 -20.66
N THR A 133 -15.21 -2.70 -19.72
CA THR A 133 -16.06 -3.67 -18.99
C THR A 133 -16.88 -2.99 -17.90
N GLU A 134 -17.91 -3.69 -17.40
CA GLU A 134 -18.59 -3.29 -16.17
C GLU A 134 -17.61 -3.15 -14.99
N PRO A 135 -17.79 -2.13 -14.12
CA PRO A 135 -16.96 -1.95 -12.93
C PRO A 135 -17.07 -3.16 -12.00
N LYS A 136 -15.92 -3.68 -11.59
CA LYS A 136 -15.82 -4.69 -10.54
C LYS A 136 -15.21 -4.06 -9.30
N SER A 137 -15.87 -4.28 -8.16
CA SER A 137 -15.34 -3.93 -6.85
C SER A 137 -14.07 -4.74 -6.56
N PHE A 138 -12.95 -4.04 -6.36
CA PHE A 138 -11.70 -4.67 -5.97
C PHE A 138 -11.31 -4.19 -4.58
N ASN A 139 -11.20 -5.12 -3.62
CA ASN A 139 -10.76 -4.79 -2.28
C ASN A 139 -9.23 -4.70 -2.22
N GLY A 140 -8.71 -3.58 -1.73
CA GLY A 140 -7.28 -3.32 -1.57
C GLY A 140 -6.62 -4.11 -0.42
N LEU A 141 -7.38 -4.81 0.41
CA LEU A 141 -6.87 -5.70 1.44
C LEU A 141 -6.36 -7.01 0.83
N LEU A 142 -5.20 -7.48 1.30
CA LEU A 142 -4.72 -8.81 0.98
C LEU A 142 -5.34 -9.82 1.95
N LYS A 143 -6.08 -10.78 1.40
CA LYS A 143 -6.68 -11.90 2.14
C LYS A 143 -5.66 -13.01 2.35
N THR A 144 -5.76 -13.68 3.49
CA THR A 144 -5.03 -14.91 3.83
C THR A 144 -5.96 -15.83 4.61
N SER A 145 -5.64 -17.12 4.68
CA SER A 145 -6.39 -18.09 5.48
C SER A 145 -5.54 -18.54 6.67
N LEU A 146 -6.09 -18.51 7.88
CA LEU A 146 -5.50 -19.09 9.08
C LEU A 146 -6.30 -20.35 9.47
N GLY A 147 -5.60 -21.47 9.59
CA GLY A 147 -6.20 -22.73 10.03
C GLY A 147 -5.76 -23.91 9.17
N PRO A 148 -6.07 -25.13 9.61
CA PRO A 148 -5.76 -26.36 8.86
C PRO A 148 -6.69 -26.59 7.68
N VAL A 149 -7.86 -25.93 7.67
CA VAL A 149 -8.87 -26.03 6.61
C VAL A 149 -8.92 -24.69 5.89
N ASP A 150 -8.83 -24.73 4.56
CA ASP A 150 -9.04 -23.56 3.71
C ASP A 150 -10.54 -23.36 3.49
N ASP A 151 -11.22 -22.91 4.55
CA ASP A 151 -12.62 -22.48 4.50
C ASP A 151 -12.74 -20.99 4.85
N ASP A 152 -13.89 -20.41 4.51
CA ASP A 152 -14.16 -18.98 4.75
C ASP A 152 -14.13 -18.61 6.25
N THR A 153 -14.18 -19.58 7.16
CA THR A 153 -14.10 -19.33 8.62
C THR A 153 -12.68 -18.98 9.06
N GLY A 154 -11.68 -19.44 8.30
CA GLY A 154 -10.27 -19.10 8.49
C GLY A 154 -9.83 -17.80 7.82
N MET A 155 -10.71 -17.06 7.14
CA MET A 155 -10.32 -15.89 6.36
C MET A 155 -9.89 -14.70 7.26
N HIS A 156 -8.67 -14.23 7.01
CA HIS A 156 -8.01 -13.11 7.66
C HIS A 156 -7.40 -12.15 6.63
N TYR A 157 -6.89 -11.03 7.12
CA TYR A 157 -6.26 -10.02 6.29
C TYR A 157 -4.85 -9.70 6.77
N LEU A 158 -3.95 -9.43 5.83
CA LEU A 158 -2.70 -8.74 6.13
C LEU A 158 -3.01 -7.25 6.32
N ARG A 159 -2.51 -6.65 7.41
CA ARG A 159 -2.81 -5.25 7.73
C ARG A 159 -2.43 -4.28 6.58
N PRO A 160 -3.32 -3.36 6.17
CA PRO A 160 -3.03 -2.32 5.17
C PRO A 160 -2.33 -1.08 5.74
N GLU A 161 -2.26 -0.99 7.07
CA GLU A 161 -1.66 0.08 7.86
C GLU A 161 -1.21 -0.44 9.23
N THR A 162 -0.38 0.33 9.94
CA THR A 162 0.09 -0.01 11.29
C THR A 162 -0.81 0.52 12.43
N ALA A 163 -1.60 1.55 12.16
CA ALA A 163 -2.40 2.31 13.13
C ALA A 163 -3.42 1.47 13.92
N GLN A 164 -4.11 0.52 13.28
CA GLN A 164 -5.11 -0.30 13.98
C GLN A 164 -4.51 -1.09 15.15
N GLY A 165 -3.26 -1.52 15.02
CA GLY A 165 -2.52 -2.19 16.10
C GLY A 165 -2.29 -1.30 17.32
N ILE A 166 -2.10 0.00 17.09
CA ILE A 166 -1.99 1.03 18.14
C ILE A 166 -3.35 1.20 18.82
N PHE A 167 -4.43 1.38 18.06
CA PHE A 167 -5.77 1.63 18.62
C PHE A 167 -6.26 0.49 19.51
N VAL A 168 -6.11 -0.76 19.07
CA VAL A 168 -6.54 -1.92 19.87
C VAL A 168 -5.73 -2.11 21.16
N ASN A 169 -4.50 -1.58 21.22
CA ASN A 169 -3.64 -1.65 22.39
C ASN A 169 -3.63 -0.37 23.23
N PHE A 170 -4.42 0.66 22.90
CA PHE A 170 -4.39 1.94 23.60
C PHE A 170 -4.52 1.80 25.12
N ASN A 171 -5.51 1.04 25.59
CA ASN A 171 -5.71 0.82 27.02
C ASN A 171 -4.56 0.05 27.68
N ASN A 172 -4.02 -0.97 27.00
CA ASN A 172 -2.86 -1.72 27.49
C ASN A 172 -1.66 -0.79 27.68
N VAL A 173 -1.38 0.03 26.67
CA VAL A 173 -0.26 0.98 26.69
C VAL A 173 -0.47 2.08 27.73
N LEU A 174 -1.66 2.67 27.82
CA LEU A 174 -2.00 3.69 28.81
C LEU A 174 -1.77 3.18 30.24
N ASN A 175 -2.17 1.94 30.51
CA ASN A 175 -2.04 1.34 31.84
C ASN A 175 -0.58 1.09 32.25
N VAL A 176 0.28 0.67 31.33
CA VAL A 176 1.69 0.32 31.66
C VAL A 176 2.66 1.49 31.53
N SER A 177 2.41 2.42 30.61
CA SER A 177 3.30 3.55 30.33
C SER A 177 3.20 4.69 31.35
N ARG A 178 2.12 4.73 32.14
CA ARG A 178 1.81 5.82 33.09
C ARG A 178 1.75 7.20 32.43
N MET A 179 1.54 7.25 31.11
CA MET A 179 1.35 8.49 30.38
C MET A 179 -0.02 9.09 30.71
N LYS A 180 -0.10 10.43 30.64
CA LYS A 180 -1.38 11.15 30.69
C LYS A 180 -1.64 11.73 29.30
N PRO A 181 -2.86 11.60 28.75
CA PRO A 181 -3.20 12.28 27.51
C PRO A 181 -2.94 13.79 27.60
N PRO A 182 -2.42 14.42 26.52
CA PRO A 182 -2.02 13.79 25.26
C PRO A 182 -0.65 13.09 25.34
N PHE A 183 -0.54 11.90 24.74
CA PHE A 183 0.71 11.18 24.47
C PHE A 183 0.56 10.39 23.17
N GLY A 184 1.67 10.02 22.54
CA GLY A 184 1.72 9.25 21.31
C GLY A 184 2.13 7.79 21.53
N ILE A 185 1.76 6.93 20.58
CA ILE A 185 2.25 5.56 20.48
C ILE A 185 2.82 5.42 19.07
N GLY A 186 4.13 5.22 18.95
CA GLY A 186 4.80 5.04 17.67
C GLY A 186 4.97 3.56 17.32
N GLN A 187 4.76 3.21 16.06
CA GLN A 187 4.96 1.87 15.54
C GLN A 187 5.69 1.92 14.19
N MET A 188 6.67 1.03 14.01
CA MET A 188 7.28 0.77 12.71
C MET A 188 6.98 -0.67 12.30
N GLY A 189 6.60 -0.90 11.05
CA GLY A 189 6.38 -2.27 10.60
C GLY A 189 5.86 -2.38 9.19
N LYS A 190 5.72 -3.63 8.73
CA LYS A 190 5.21 -3.93 7.39
C LYS A 190 3.71 -3.69 7.29
N SER A 191 3.27 -3.24 6.12
CA SER A 191 1.88 -3.10 5.71
C SER A 191 1.72 -3.55 4.27
N PHE A 192 0.50 -3.93 3.93
CA PHE A 192 0.19 -4.63 2.69
C PHE A 192 -1.00 -4.02 1.97
N ARG A 193 -0.82 -3.63 0.71
CA ARG A 193 -1.90 -3.10 -0.13
C ARG A 193 -1.93 -3.87 -1.43
N ASN A 194 -3.11 -4.33 -1.83
CA ASN A 194 -3.30 -5.08 -3.06
C ASN A 194 -3.29 -4.13 -4.27
N GLU A 195 -2.18 -3.42 -4.49
CA GLU A 195 -2.06 -2.42 -5.53
C GLU A 195 -2.23 -3.05 -6.93
N ILE A 196 -3.09 -2.43 -7.72
CA ILE A 196 -3.50 -2.90 -9.04
C ILE A 196 -2.65 -2.25 -10.12
N THR A 197 -2.33 -0.96 -9.95
CA THR A 197 -1.63 -0.19 -10.98
C THR A 197 -0.14 -0.23 -10.72
N PRO A 198 0.68 -0.82 -11.62
CA PRO A 198 2.13 -0.77 -11.48
C PRO A 198 2.56 0.70 -11.54
N GLY A 199 3.12 1.21 -10.45
CA GLY A 199 3.66 2.55 -10.38
C GLY A 199 5.16 2.61 -10.62
N ASN A 200 5.67 3.84 -10.57
CA ASN A 200 7.07 4.16 -10.74
C ASN A 200 7.91 3.54 -9.58
N PHE A 201 8.62 2.44 -9.82
CA PHE A 201 9.61 1.88 -8.88
C PHE A 201 9.04 1.61 -7.46
N ILE A 202 9.76 1.98 -6.39
CA ILE A 202 9.35 1.75 -4.99
C ILE A 202 8.21 2.66 -4.50
N PHE A 203 7.63 3.53 -5.34
CA PHE A 203 6.55 4.43 -4.93
C PHE A 203 5.18 3.75 -4.84
N ARG A 204 5.00 2.60 -5.51
CA ARG A 204 3.78 1.79 -5.45
C ARG A 204 4.12 0.32 -5.33
N THR A 205 4.10 -0.19 -4.11
CA THR A 205 4.43 -1.58 -3.79
C THR A 205 3.28 -2.24 -3.05
N ARG A 206 3.23 -3.58 -3.13
CA ARG A 206 2.21 -4.35 -2.40
C ARG A 206 2.59 -4.65 -0.96
N GLU A 207 3.89 -4.63 -0.68
CA GLU A 207 4.49 -4.76 0.63
C GLU A 207 5.44 -3.58 0.83
N PHE A 208 5.31 -2.90 1.96
CA PHE A 208 6.19 -1.79 2.35
C PHE A 208 6.22 -1.67 3.87
N GLU A 209 7.15 -0.86 4.39
CA GLU A 209 7.22 -0.52 5.80
C GLU A 209 6.72 0.91 6.03
N GLN A 210 5.94 1.08 7.10
CA GLN A 210 5.46 2.36 7.58
C GLN A 210 6.06 2.66 8.95
N MET A 211 6.08 3.95 9.28
CA MET A 211 6.45 4.48 10.58
C MET A 211 5.35 5.47 10.95
N GLU A 212 4.43 5.04 11.83
CA GLU A 212 3.21 5.75 12.23
C GLU A 212 3.24 6.12 13.71
#